data_AF-A0A1D8PSR5-F1
#
_entry.id   AF-A0A1D8PSR5-F1
#
_cell.length_a   1.000
_cell.length_b   1.000
_cell.length_c   1.000
_cell.angle_alpha   90.00
_cell.angle_beta   90.00
_cell.angle_gamma   90.00
#
_symmetry.space_group_name_H-M   'P 1'
#
loop_
_entity.id
_entity.type
_entity.pdbx_description
1 polymer ?
#
loop_
_entity_poly.entity_id
_entity_poly.type
_entity_poly.pdbx_seq_one_letter_code
_entity_poly.pdbx_strand_id
1 'polypeptide(L)'
;MNPQFEINLPYVPPNIYKCVIKLWCQTNSDWKLLCLYKLNLRKMISVDNDLEILDLYKTNTLSLQLNDQWFTFQDMLNKSIVDKNPNVLPQPIQSYTFDSIRCLNNLSNSLQELAISKHNLMQQIKLYIGNLQDYKNINNINVVLNKLQFQVHKLKHDVNKLTLQNEQLNNKIYNIKQKINDLHNIIESFNTNTKEIIENKLELYDTEIQNMQVLQLSLQQQLNKYLKTNMKSIEFVFPIDNIDSTKFSILGFQFPQDHQELLAICYYNKSSIELKNSYYQPEFDSETQWHNFKTQQINAALSIIVQLMVLIADITNTDYKYKMVLQGNQSYIVDEISKDYPITKKTLGNGNGTSSYRFPLYYDSTTNEKVIMSSGNQSMIMNQEFEYGLKLLNKNLVILIDKIQSLMIGDGSGNYDSHVPIECLDNILWNLKYLELFMTV
;
A
#
# COMPACT_ATOMS: atom_id res chain seq x y z
N MET A 1 29.83 13.25 -58.90
CA MET A 1 30.67 14.38 -59.32
C MET A 1 31.24 15.04 -58.07
N ASN A 2 32.56 14.99 -57.88
CA ASN A 2 33.20 15.70 -56.76
C ASN A 2 33.08 17.21 -57.04
N PRO A 3 32.50 18.01 -56.14
CA PRO A 3 32.41 19.45 -56.36
C PRO A 3 33.82 20.04 -56.32
N GLN A 4 34.30 20.52 -57.46
CA GLN A 4 35.49 21.35 -57.55
C GLN A 4 35.07 22.79 -57.26
N PHE A 5 35.76 23.44 -56.33
CA PHE A 5 35.53 24.85 -55.98
C PHE A 5 36.76 25.66 -56.37
N GLU A 6 36.57 26.65 -57.24
CA GLU A 6 37.61 27.61 -57.62
C GLU A 6 37.52 28.84 -56.71
N ILE A 7 38.63 29.23 -56.09
CA ILE A 7 38.70 30.41 -55.21
C ILE A 7 39.80 31.32 -55.74
N ASN A 8 39.40 32.42 -56.39
CA ASN A 8 40.32 33.42 -56.92
C ASN A 8 40.49 34.56 -55.91
N LEU A 9 41.72 34.73 -55.41
CA LEU A 9 42.11 35.80 -54.50
C LEU A 9 43.00 36.80 -55.27
N PRO A 10 42.43 37.88 -55.85
CA PRO A 10 43.17 38.79 -56.72
C PRO A 10 44.24 39.62 -56.00
N TYR A 11 44.25 39.65 -54.66
CA TYR A 11 45.28 40.33 -53.89
C TYR A 11 45.49 39.67 -52.52
N VAL A 12 46.71 39.19 -52.26
CA VAL A 12 47.16 38.81 -50.91
C VAL A 12 48.18 39.84 -50.44
N PRO A 13 47.91 40.59 -49.35
CA PRO A 13 48.84 41.58 -48.82
C PRO A 13 50.23 40.99 -48.53
N PRO A 14 51.32 41.74 -48.80
CA PRO A 14 52.66 41.30 -48.41
C PRO A 14 52.72 41.11 -46.88
N ASN A 15 53.30 39.99 -46.44
CA ASN A 15 53.42 39.51 -45.04
C ASN A 15 52.30 38.64 -44.47
N ILE A 16 51.27 38.27 -45.24
CA ILE A 16 50.29 37.27 -44.78
C ILE A 16 50.78 35.88 -45.17
N TYR A 17 51.15 35.06 -44.18
CA TYR A 17 51.65 33.69 -44.40
C TYR A 17 50.63 32.60 -44.05
N LYS A 18 49.58 32.95 -43.31
CA LYS A 18 48.52 32.02 -42.87
C LYS A 18 47.18 32.52 -43.39
N CYS A 19 46.51 31.71 -44.19
CA CYS A 19 45.17 31.98 -44.71
C CYS A 19 44.22 30.90 -44.21
N VAL A 20 42.96 31.23 -43.92
CA VAL A 20 41.94 30.26 -43.53
C VAL A 20 40.75 30.38 -44.47
N ILE A 21 40.49 29.32 -45.22
CA ILE A 21 39.34 29.23 -46.12
C ILE A 21 38.26 28.40 -45.41
N LYS A 22 37.06 28.97 -45.28
CA LYS A 22 35.87 28.29 -44.71
C LYS A 22 34.82 28.16 -45.80
N LEU A 23 34.48 26.93 -46.16
CA LEU A 23 33.39 26.59 -47.07
C LEU A 23 32.14 26.27 -46.26
N TRP A 24 31.08 27.03 -46.48
CA TRP A 24 29.77 26.83 -45.86
C TRP A 24 28.78 26.35 -46.91
N CYS A 25 27.95 25.37 -46.55
CA CYS A 25 26.90 24.84 -47.41
C CYS A 25 25.57 24.85 -46.66
N GLN A 26 24.49 25.16 -47.37
CA GLN A 26 23.15 25.21 -46.81
C GLN A 26 22.41 23.90 -47.10
N THR A 27 21.91 23.24 -46.06
CA THR A 27 21.03 22.06 -46.20
C THR A 27 19.77 22.29 -45.38
N ASN A 28 18.59 22.23 -46.02
CA ASN A 28 17.27 22.30 -45.39
C ASN A 28 17.18 23.35 -44.26
N SER A 29 17.29 24.63 -44.63
CA SER A 29 17.22 25.85 -43.80
C SER A 29 18.41 26.25 -42.92
N ASP A 30 19.38 25.37 -42.63
CA ASP A 30 20.56 25.74 -41.82
C ASP A 30 21.87 25.77 -42.64
N TRP A 31 22.70 26.80 -42.40
CA TRP A 31 24.08 26.87 -42.90
C TRP A 31 24.99 25.99 -42.05
N LYS A 32 25.65 25.01 -42.67
CA LYS A 32 26.64 24.15 -42.03
C LYS A 32 28.02 24.38 -42.65
N LEU A 33 29.05 24.43 -41.79
CA LEU A 33 30.43 24.49 -42.25
C LEU A 33 30.79 23.15 -42.89
N LEU A 34 31.04 23.14 -44.19
CA LEU A 34 31.34 21.94 -44.96
C LEU A 34 32.82 21.59 -44.87
N CYS A 35 33.72 22.57 -44.99
CA CYS A 35 35.17 22.37 -44.87
C CYS A 35 35.88 23.62 -44.34
N LEU A 36 36.99 23.42 -43.60
CA LEU A 36 37.88 24.48 -43.13
C LEU A 36 39.31 24.12 -43.50
N TYR A 37 39.92 24.92 -44.39
CA TYR A 37 41.32 24.77 -44.78
C TYR A 37 42.16 25.84 -44.09
N LYS A 38 43.11 25.42 -43.25
CA LYS A 38 44.15 26.30 -42.69
C LYS A 38 45.39 26.20 -43.57
N LEU A 39 45.62 27.23 -44.36
CA LEU A 39 46.69 27.30 -45.34
C LEU A 39 47.90 28.02 -44.76
N ASN A 40 49.07 27.43 -44.94
CA ASN A 40 50.33 28.13 -44.76
C ASN A 40 50.95 28.35 -46.13
N LEU A 41 50.91 29.60 -46.61
CA LEU A 41 51.37 29.97 -47.94
C LEU A 41 52.88 29.70 -48.14
N ARG A 42 53.66 29.56 -47.05
CA ARG A 42 55.09 29.21 -47.12
C ARG A 42 55.38 27.78 -47.58
N LYS A 43 54.38 26.89 -47.50
CA LYS A 43 54.52 25.46 -47.83
C LYS A 43 53.97 25.11 -49.22
N MET A 44 53.60 26.11 -50.00
CA MET A 44 53.02 25.89 -51.32
C MET A 44 54.11 25.82 -52.38
N ILE A 45 53.88 24.96 -53.37
CA ILE A 45 54.73 24.75 -54.54
C ILE A 45 53.97 25.30 -55.74
N SER A 46 54.67 26.05 -56.59
CA SER A 46 54.13 26.51 -57.86
C SER A 46 53.99 25.32 -58.82
N VAL A 47 52.83 25.21 -59.45
CA VAL A 47 52.56 24.25 -60.50
C VAL A 47 52.49 25.02 -61.81
N ASP A 48 53.35 24.67 -62.77
CA ASP A 48 53.30 25.25 -64.11
C ASP A 48 51.90 25.03 -64.73
N ASN A 49 51.44 25.97 -65.57
CA ASN A 49 50.07 26.13 -66.06
C ASN A 49 49.44 24.94 -66.84
N ASP A 50 50.06 23.76 -66.85
CA ASP A 50 49.56 22.56 -67.52
C ASP A 50 48.61 21.78 -66.60
N LEU A 51 47.44 22.37 -66.32
CA LEU A 51 46.36 21.80 -65.50
C LEU A 51 45.64 20.59 -66.14
N GLU A 52 46.07 20.12 -67.30
CA GLU A 52 45.40 19.05 -68.05
C GLU A 52 45.74 17.62 -67.57
N ILE A 53 46.72 17.44 -66.68
CA ILE A 53 47.10 16.11 -66.18
C ILE A 53 46.42 15.84 -64.82
N LEU A 54 45.15 15.46 -64.86
CA LEU A 54 44.34 15.06 -63.68
C LEU A 54 45.00 13.94 -62.83
N ASP A 55 45.89 13.14 -63.42
CA ASP A 55 46.61 12.05 -62.73
C ASP A 55 47.70 12.54 -61.76
N LEU A 56 48.11 13.82 -61.82
CA LEU A 56 49.11 14.39 -60.91
C LEU A 56 48.55 14.66 -59.51
N TYR A 57 47.25 14.82 -59.38
CA TYR A 57 46.59 15.25 -58.14
C TYR A 57 45.94 14.07 -57.41
N LYS A 58 45.98 14.09 -56.07
CA LYS A 58 45.17 13.17 -55.26
C LYS A 58 43.67 13.52 -55.38
N THR A 59 42.80 12.62 -54.93
CA THR A 59 41.38 12.98 -54.76
C THR A 59 41.24 14.02 -53.64
N ASN A 60 40.40 15.05 -53.84
CA ASN A 60 40.13 16.17 -52.91
C ASN A 60 41.31 17.16 -52.71
N THR A 61 42.02 17.50 -53.77
CA THR A 61 43.12 18.47 -53.73
C THR A 61 42.63 19.91 -53.77
N LEU A 62 43.35 20.78 -53.06
CA LEU A 62 43.17 22.23 -53.09
C LEU A 62 44.25 22.85 -53.99
N SER A 63 43.81 23.55 -55.04
CA SER A 63 44.63 24.44 -55.85
C SER A 63 44.23 25.90 -55.62
N LEU A 64 45.22 26.78 -55.58
CA LEU A 64 45.02 28.21 -55.34
C LEU A 64 45.68 29.00 -56.46
N GLN A 65 44.94 29.92 -57.07
CA GLN A 65 45.50 30.86 -58.02
C GLN A 65 45.90 32.13 -57.27
N LEU A 66 47.18 32.46 -57.29
CA LEU A 66 47.74 33.69 -56.71
C LEU A 66 48.54 34.40 -57.80
N ASN A 67 48.16 35.63 -58.13
CA ASN A 67 48.82 36.44 -59.17
C ASN A 67 49.04 35.66 -60.48
N ASP A 68 47.99 35.05 -61.00
CA ASP A 68 47.97 34.26 -62.26
C ASP A 68 48.88 33.02 -62.29
N GLN A 69 49.41 32.58 -61.14
CA GLN A 69 50.13 31.31 -61.00
C GLN A 69 49.37 30.35 -60.07
N TRP A 70 49.41 29.06 -60.39
CA TRP A 70 48.75 28.02 -59.60
C TRP A 70 49.68 27.44 -58.54
N PHE A 71 49.18 27.32 -57.33
CA PHE A 71 49.91 26.80 -56.18
C PHE A 71 49.16 25.63 -55.55
N THR A 72 49.90 24.58 -55.17
CA THR A 72 49.38 23.43 -54.41
C THR A 72 50.35 22.99 -53.32
N PHE A 73 49.92 22.11 -52.41
CA PHE A 73 50.81 21.52 -51.40
C PHE A 73 51.47 20.25 -51.94
N GLN A 74 52.73 20.01 -51.55
CA GLN A 74 53.47 18.82 -51.99
C GLN A 74 52.76 17.51 -51.66
N ASP A 75 52.15 17.44 -50.48
CA ASP A 75 51.44 16.25 -49.99
C ASP A 75 50.19 15.90 -50.82
N MET A 76 49.70 16.85 -51.62
CA MET A 76 48.50 16.77 -52.45
C MET A 76 48.80 16.26 -53.87
N LEU A 77 50.08 16.09 -54.22
CA LEU A 77 50.52 15.55 -55.50
C LEU A 77 50.84 14.04 -55.38
N ASN A 78 50.56 13.28 -56.44
CA ASN A 78 50.85 11.84 -56.53
C ASN A 78 52.34 11.56 -56.81
N LYS A 79 53.10 12.56 -57.27
CA LYS A 79 54.54 12.47 -57.54
C LYS A 79 55.24 13.67 -56.89
N SER A 80 56.36 13.40 -56.22
CA SER A 80 57.24 14.46 -55.73
C SER A 80 57.82 15.23 -56.92
N ILE A 81 57.42 16.49 -57.09
CA ILE A 81 58.11 17.40 -57.99
C ILE A 81 59.46 17.67 -57.34
N VAL A 82 60.50 17.00 -57.84
CA VAL A 82 61.89 17.19 -57.40
C VAL A 82 62.31 18.59 -57.84
N ASP A 83 62.86 19.35 -56.88
CA ASP A 83 63.37 20.71 -57.04
C ASP A 83 64.11 20.90 -58.38
N LYS A 84 63.58 21.77 -59.23
CA LYS A 84 64.32 22.29 -60.39
C LYS A 84 65.52 23.08 -59.85
N ASN A 85 66.68 22.41 -59.82
CA ASN A 85 68.06 22.91 -59.75
C ASN A 85 68.44 23.86 -58.58
N PRO A 86 69.23 23.40 -57.59
CA PRO A 86 69.80 24.25 -56.53
C PRO A 86 71.00 25.11 -56.99
N ASN A 87 71.18 25.33 -58.30
CA ASN A 87 72.40 25.94 -58.88
C ASN A 87 72.16 27.28 -59.60
N VAL A 88 71.04 27.96 -59.35
CA VAL A 88 70.91 29.37 -59.74
C VAL A 88 71.33 30.21 -58.53
N LEU A 89 72.58 30.65 -58.49
CA LEU A 89 72.99 31.72 -57.59
C LEU A 89 71.96 32.85 -57.73
N PRO A 90 71.39 33.38 -56.62
CA PRO A 90 70.50 34.52 -56.72
C PRO A 90 71.31 35.62 -57.38
N GLN A 91 70.92 36.04 -58.58
CA GLN A 91 71.46 37.25 -59.16
C GLN A 91 71.29 38.33 -58.08
N PRO A 92 72.36 39.05 -57.73
CA PRO A 92 72.24 40.12 -56.74
C PRO A 92 71.11 41.01 -57.23
N ILE A 93 70.07 41.15 -56.42
CA ILE A 93 68.98 42.09 -56.69
C ILE A 93 69.69 43.41 -56.97
N GLN A 94 69.62 43.89 -58.21
CA GLN A 94 70.25 45.16 -58.56
C GLN A 94 69.74 46.17 -57.54
N SER A 95 70.66 46.70 -56.74
CA SER A 95 70.35 47.75 -55.79
C SER A 95 69.65 48.86 -56.59
N TYR A 96 68.47 49.26 -56.11
CA TYR A 96 67.65 50.28 -56.76
C TYR A 96 68.55 51.44 -57.18
N THR A 97 68.59 51.74 -58.48
CA THR A 97 69.21 52.95 -59.00
C THR A 97 68.58 54.16 -58.32
N PHE A 98 69.32 55.26 -58.17
CA PHE A 98 68.80 56.50 -57.57
C PHE A 98 67.47 56.94 -58.22
N ASP A 99 67.34 56.76 -59.54
CA ASP A 99 66.08 57.02 -60.25
C ASP A 99 64.96 56.05 -59.86
N SER A 100 65.25 54.76 -59.65
CA SER A 100 64.23 53.85 -59.14
C SER A 100 63.80 54.18 -57.70
N ILE A 101 64.70 54.64 -56.83
CA ILE A 101 64.33 55.17 -55.50
C ILE A 101 63.51 56.46 -55.64
N ARG A 102 63.87 57.35 -56.58
CA ARG A 102 63.11 58.57 -56.87
C ARG A 102 61.72 58.27 -57.42
N CYS A 103 61.59 57.29 -58.33
CA CYS A 103 60.30 56.81 -58.82
C CYS A 103 59.47 56.18 -57.70
N LEU A 104 60.10 55.42 -56.80
CA LEU A 104 59.44 54.83 -55.63
C LEU A 104 58.96 55.91 -54.65
N ASN A 105 59.77 56.95 -54.43
CA ASN A 105 59.38 58.11 -53.63
C ASN A 105 58.27 58.91 -54.30
N ASN A 106 58.31 59.10 -55.62
CA ASN A 106 57.22 59.73 -56.36
C ASN A 106 55.94 58.91 -56.26
N LEU A 107 56.00 57.59 -56.41
CA LEU A 107 54.87 56.70 -56.21
C LEU A 107 54.34 56.75 -54.77
N SER A 108 55.22 56.80 -53.78
CA SER A 108 54.86 56.96 -52.37
C SER A 108 54.16 58.30 -52.11
N ASN A 109 54.67 59.39 -52.70
CA ASN A 109 54.05 60.70 -52.64
C ASN A 109 52.69 60.70 -53.34
N SER A 110 52.57 60.10 -54.53
CA SER A 110 51.31 59.94 -55.23
C SER A 110 50.32 59.06 -54.45
N LEU A 111 50.79 58.04 -53.73
CA LEU A 111 49.97 57.23 -52.82
C LEU A 111 49.48 58.03 -51.62
N GLN A 112 50.32 58.89 -51.04
CA GLN A 112 49.90 59.80 -49.99
C GLN A 112 48.91 60.84 -50.50
N GLU A 113 49.15 61.43 -51.68
CA GLU A 113 48.22 62.35 -52.34
C GLU A 113 46.89 61.65 -52.65
N LEU A 114 46.91 60.40 -53.11
CA LEU A 114 45.71 59.60 -53.31
C LEU A 114 44.99 59.32 -51.99
N ALA A 115 45.71 59.03 -50.91
CA ALA A 115 45.13 58.83 -49.58
C ALA A 115 44.49 60.12 -49.03
N ILE A 116 45.15 61.27 -49.23
CA ILE A 116 44.62 62.60 -48.88
C ILE A 116 43.39 62.91 -49.73
N SER A 117 43.45 62.69 -51.05
CA SER A 117 42.33 62.87 -51.98
C SER A 117 41.14 61.98 -51.60
N LYS A 118 41.38 60.71 -51.26
CA LYS A 118 40.37 59.79 -50.73
C LYS A 118 39.76 60.33 -49.43
N HIS A 119 40.57 60.88 -48.53
CA HIS A 119 40.06 61.47 -47.29
C HIS A 119 39.21 62.72 -47.56
N ASN A 120 39.65 63.59 -48.47
CA ASN A 120 38.92 64.78 -48.90
C ASN A 120 37.60 64.40 -49.56
N LEU A 121 37.59 63.42 -50.47
CA LEU A 121 36.37 62.88 -51.07
C LEU A 121 35.44 62.28 -50.02
N MET A 122 35.96 61.52 -49.06
CA MET A 122 35.16 60.98 -47.96
C MET A 122 34.55 62.10 -47.10
N GLN A 123 35.29 63.18 -46.82
CA GLN A 123 34.78 64.34 -46.10
C GLN A 123 33.73 65.09 -46.92
N GLN A 124 33.94 65.28 -48.22
CA GLN A 124 32.94 65.86 -49.11
C GLN A 124 31.67 65.01 -49.14
N ILE A 125 31.79 63.68 -49.30
CA ILE A 125 30.65 62.75 -49.23
C ILE A 125 29.92 62.88 -47.89
N LYS A 126 30.65 62.96 -46.76
CA LYS A 126 30.04 63.16 -45.44
C LYS A 126 29.32 64.51 -45.31
N LEU A 127 29.90 65.60 -45.84
CA LEU A 127 29.25 66.92 -45.86
C LEU A 127 28.01 66.93 -46.75
N TYR A 128 28.05 66.30 -47.93
CA TYR A 128 26.89 66.14 -48.80
C TYR A 128 25.80 65.28 -48.14
N ILE A 129 26.15 64.19 -47.46
CA ILE A 129 25.19 63.37 -46.70
C ILE A 129 24.62 64.14 -45.49
N GLY A 130 25.44 64.94 -44.81
CA GLY A 130 25.00 65.81 -43.71
C GLY A 130 23.99 66.86 -44.17
N ASN A 131 24.27 67.51 -45.32
CA ASN A 131 23.34 68.46 -45.95
C ASN A 131 22.07 67.79 -46.50
N LEU A 132 22.11 66.48 -46.83
CA LEU A 132 20.93 65.68 -47.19
C LEU A 132 20.06 65.29 -45.97
N GLN A 133 20.62 65.30 -44.76
CA GLN A 133 19.93 64.93 -43.52
C GLN A 133 19.35 66.12 -42.74
N ASP A 134 19.56 67.35 -43.21
CA ASP A 134 19.00 68.53 -42.56
C ASP A 134 17.49 68.61 -42.84
N TYR A 135 16.68 68.12 -41.90
CA TYR A 135 15.21 67.94 -41.99
C TYR A 135 14.42 69.24 -42.23
N LYS A 136 15.09 70.38 -42.35
CA LYS A 136 14.50 71.70 -42.61
C LYS A 136 14.73 72.19 -44.05
N ASN A 137 15.53 71.50 -44.86
CA ASN A 137 15.85 71.95 -46.22
C ASN A 137 14.88 71.34 -47.25
N ILE A 138 14.08 72.20 -47.90
CA ILE A 138 12.97 71.84 -48.81
C ILE A 138 13.42 70.94 -49.97
N ASN A 139 14.69 71.02 -50.36
CA ASN A 139 15.25 70.23 -51.47
C ASN A 139 15.46 68.73 -51.14
N ASN A 140 15.29 68.29 -49.89
CA ASN A 140 15.43 66.88 -49.47
C ASN A 140 14.11 66.16 -49.17
N ILE A 141 12.96 66.80 -49.41
CA ILE A 141 11.64 66.22 -49.14
C ILE A 141 11.50 64.83 -49.76
N ASN A 142 11.93 64.63 -51.01
CA ASN A 142 11.84 63.33 -51.69
C ASN A 142 12.67 62.23 -51.00
N VAL A 143 13.84 62.55 -50.45
CA VAL A 143 14.70 61.56 -49.76
C VAL A 143 14.09 61.17 -48.41
N VAL A 144 13.58 62.16 -47.67
CA VAL A 144 12.87 61.93 -46.40
C VAL A 144 11.59 61.13 -46.64
N LEU A 145 10.83 61.47 -47.70
CA LEU A 145 9.58 60.80 -48.07
C LEU A 145 9.84 59.35 -48.48
N ASN A 146 10.85 59.07 -49.30
CA ASN A 146 11.23 57.69 -49.66
C ASN A 146 11.65 56.87 -48.44
N LYS A 147 12.40 57.46 -47.50
CA LYS A 147 12.82 56.79 -46.26
C LYS A 147 11.63 56.49 -45.34
N LEU A 148 10.71 57.45 -45.19
CA LEU A 148 9.44 57.26 -44.49
C LEU A 148 8.59 56.18 -45.17
N GLN A 149 8.49 56.19 -46.49
CA GLN A 149 7.72 55.22 -47.26
C GLN A 149 8.30 53.81 -47.10
N PHE A 150 9.63 53.67 -47.09
CA PHE A 150 10.30 52.41 -46.77
C PHE A 150 10.03 51.97 -45.34
N GLN A 151 10.11 52.89 -44.37
CA GLN A 151 9.80 52.58 -42.96
C GLN A 151 8.34 52.15 -42.79
N VAL A 152 7.39 52.82 -43.47
CA VAL A 152 5.97 52.45 -43.48
C VAL A 152 5.76 51.08 -44.12
N HIS A 153 6.44 50.78 -45.23
CA HIS A 153 6.39 49.46 -45.86
C HIS A 153 6.93 48.37 -44.94
N LYS A 154 8.05 48.63 -44.26
CA LYS A 154 8.64 47.71 -43.28
C LYS A 154 7.68 47.48 -42.11
N LEU A 155 7.10 48.54 -41.55
CA LEU A 155 6.11 48.44 -40.48
C LEU A 155 4.88 47.65 -40.92
N LYS A 156 4.37 47.89 -42.13
CA LYS A 156 3.25 47.14 -42.70
C LYS A 156 3.58 45.66 -42.86
N HIS A 157 4.80 45.34 -43.29
CA HIS A 157 5.27 43.96 -43.38
C HIS A 157 5.34 43.29 -41.99
N ASP A 158 5.89 43.99 -40.99
CA ASP A 158 6.01 43.48 -39.62
C ASP A 158 4.62 43.29 -38.96
N VAL A 159 3.67 44.20 -39.21
CA VAL A 159 2.27 44.08 -38.77
C VAL A 159 1.58 42.89 -39.44
N ASN A 160 1.78 42.68 -40.74
CA ASN A 160 1.25 41.51 -41.44
C ASN A 160 1.84 40.20 -40.90
N LYS A 161 3.12 40.20 -40.54
CA LYS A 161 3.76 39.04 -39.92
C LYS A 161 3.18 38.74 -38.54
N LEU A 162 2.98 39.77 -37.71
CA LEU A 162 2.38 39.63 -36.38
C LEU A 162 0.93 39.16 -36.42
N THR A 163 0.13 39.66 -37.37
CA THR A 163 -1.26 39.23 -37.56
C THR A 163 -1.35 37.75 -37.94
N LEU A 164 -0.51 37.29 -38.88
CA LEU A 164 -0.42 35.87 -39.23
C LEU A 164 0.00 34.99 -38.04
N GLN A 165 0.95 35.45 -37.23
CA GLN A 165 1.35 34.74 -36.01
C GLN A 165 0.21 34.66 -34.98
N ASN A 166 -0.57 35.73 -34.84
CA ASN A 166 -1.74 35.76 -33.95
C ASN A 166 -2.86 34.82 -34.41
N GLU A 167 -3.13 34.74 -35.72
CA GLU A 167 -4.08 33.77 -36.27
C GLU A 167 -3.64 32.32 -36.01
N GLN A 168 -2.36 32.03 -36.20
CA GLN A 168 -1.80 30.71 -35.87
C GLN A 168 -1.93 30.38 -34.38
N LEU A 169 -1.70 31.35 -33.50
CA LEU A 169 -1.90 31.19 -32.05
C LEU A 169 -3.37 30.95 -31.70
N ASN A 170 -4.30 31.71 -32.29
CA ASN A 170 -5.72 31.52 -32.07
C ASN A 170 -6.20 30.13 -32.52
N ASN A 171 -5.72 29.65 -33.67
CA ASN A 171 -6.04 28.29 -34.13
C ASN A 171 -5.49 27.21 -33.17
N LYS A 172 -4.29 27.42 -32.61
CA LYS A 172 -3.74 26.53 -31.58
C LYS A 172 -4.59 26.54 -30.31
N ILE A 173 -5.01 27.73 -29.85
CA ILE A 173 -5.87 27.88 -28.67
C ILE A 173 -7.22 27.17 -28.90
N TYR A 174 -7.82 27.33 -30.07
CA TYR A 174 -9.07 26.66 -30.43
C TYR A 174 -8.92 25.14 -30.40
N ASN A 175 -7.88 24.60 -31.03
CA ASN A 175 -7.60 23.16 -31.01
C ASN A 175 -7.36 22.62 -29.60
N ILE A 176 -6.69 23.38 -28.73
CA ILE A 176 -6.48 23.00 -27.32
C ILE A 176 -7.81 23.02 -26.57
N LYS A 177 -8.66 24.04 -26.76
CA LYS A 177 -10.00 24.09 -26.16
C LYS A 177 -10.86 22.89 -26.56
N GLN A 178 -10.82 22.51 -27.84
CA GLN A 178 -11.54 21.33 -28.32
C GLN A 178 -11.06 20.06 -27.63
N LYS A 179 -9.74 19.85 -27.54
CA LYS A 179 -9.16 18.70 -26.81
C LYS A 179 -9.55 18.67 -25.33
N ILE A 180 -9.60 19.83 -24.67
CA ILE A 180 -10.06 19.93 -23.27
C ILE A 180 -11.51 19.46 -23.15
N ASN A 181 -12.37 19.86 -24.10
CA ASN A 181 -13.77 19.47 -24.10
C ASN A 181 -13.94 17.97 -24.34
N ASP A 182 -13.19 17.40 -25.28
CA ASP A 182 -13.20 15.95 -25.55
C ASP A 182 -12.75 15.15 -24.32
N LEU A 183 -11.70 15.61 -23.63
CA LEU A 183 -11.24 15.00 -22.37
C LEU A 183 -12.31 15.07 -21.26
N HIS A 184 -13.04 16.19 -21.16
CA HIS A 184 -14.13 16.33 -20.20
C HIS A 184 -15.21 15.28 -20.43
N ASN A 185 -15.63 15.09 -21.69
CA ASN A 185 -16.63 14.08 -22.05
C ASN A 185 -16.15 12.65 -21.75
N ILE A 186 -14.88 12.35 -22.00
CA ILE A 186 -14.29 11.04 -21.65
C ILE A 186 -14.35 10.81 -20.14
N ILE A 187 -13.95 11.80 -19.33
CA ILE A 187 -13.99 11.70 -17.86
C ILE A 187 -15.42 11.50 -17.36
N GLU A 188 -16.39 12.24 -17.92
CA GLU A 188 -17.79 12.14 -17.50
C GLU A 188 -18.38 10.76 -17.84
N SER A 189 -18.09 10.23 -19.03
CA SER A 189 -18.49 8.87 -19.43
C SER A 189 -17.81 7.77 -18.59
N PHE A 190 -16.55 7.97 -18.22
CA PHE A 190 -15.83 7.04 -17.36
C PHE A 190 -16.42 7.02 -15.95
N ASN A 191 -16.72 8.19 -15.39
CA ASN A 191 -17.31 8.30 -14.05
C ASN A 191 -18.70 7.67 -13.97
N THR A 192 -19.54 7.87 -14.99
CA THR A 192 -20.88 7.25 -15.06
C THR A 192 -20.80 5.72 -15.14
N ASN A 193 -19.98 5.18 -16.06
CA ASN A 193 -19.79 3.73 -16.17
C ASN A 193 -19.21 3.12 -14.88
N THR A 194 -18.22 3.77 -14.27
CA THR A 194 -17.59 3.27 -13.05
C THR A 194 -18.57 3.27 -11.88
N LYS A 195 -19.40 4.30 -11.77
CA LYS A 195 -20.45 4.38 -10.75
C LYS A 195 -21.46 3.25 -10.89
N GLU A 196 -21.95 2.99 -12.10
CA GLU A 196 -22.90 1.90 -12.38
C GLU A 196 -22.30 0.52 -12.03
N ILE A 197 -21.03 0.28 -12.35
CA ILE A 197 -20.33 -0.98 -11.99
C ILE A 197 -20.24 -1.13 -10.46
N ILE A 198 -19.98 -0.04 -9.73
CA ILE A 198 -19.91 -0.07 -8.27
C ILE A 198 -21.29 -0.34 -7.67
N GLU A 199 -22.34 0.34 -8.16
CA GLU A 199 -23.72 0.14 -7.69
C GLU A 199 -24.19 -1.30 -7.91
N ASN A 200 -23.95 -1.86 -9.11
CA ASN A 200 -24.29 -3.25 -9.42
C ASN A 200 -23.55 -4.25 -8.51
N LYS A 201 -22.28 -3.98 -8.17
CA LYS A 201 -21.53 -4.84 -7.24
C LYS A 201 -22.05 -4.75 -5.82
N LEU A 202 -22.42 -3.56 -5.35
CA LEU A 202 -23.00 -3.38 -4.03
C LEU A 202 -24.33 -4.13 -3.91
N GLU A 203 -25.20 -4.01 -4.93
CA GLU A 203 -26.47 -4.73 -4.97
C GLU A 203 -26.26 -6.26 -4.93
N LEU A 204 -25.25 -6.76 -5.67
CA LEU A 204 -24.89 -8.18 -5.65
C LEU A 204 -24.44 -8.62 -4.24
N TYR A 205 -23.57 -7.86 -3.57
CA TYR A 205 -23.16 -8.18 -2.20
C TYR A 205 -24.31 -8.11 -1.19
N ASP A 206 -25.22 -7.15 -1.32
CA ASP A 206 -26.41 -7.06 -0.45
C ASP A 206 -27.29 -8.31 -0.61
N THR A 207 -27.48 -8.80 -1.85
CA THR A 207 -28.23 -10.05 -2.08
C THR A 207 -27.53 -11.29 -1.50
N GLU A 208 -26.19 -11.36 -1.60
CA GLU A 208 -25.42 -12.45 -0.99
C GLU A 208 -25.53 -12.45 0.54
N ILE A 209 -25.44 -11.27 1.18
CA ILE A 209 -25.60 -11.13 2.62
C ILE A 209 -27.00 -11.57 3.05
N GLN A 210 -28.05 -11.13 2.34
CA GLN A 210 -29.43 -11.55 2.64
C GLN A 210 -29.59 -13.07 2.51
N ASN A 211 -29.04 -13.69 1.47
CA ASN A 211 -29.09 -15.14 1.30
C ASN A 211 -28.37 -15.89 2.43
N MET A 212 -27.22 -15.38 2.88
CA MET A 212 -26.48 -15.95 4.01
C MET A 212 -27.27 -15.83 5.33
N GLN A 213 -27.96 -14.71 5.56
CA GLN A 213 -28.82 -14.52 6.73
C GLN A 213 -30.00 -15.51 6.73
N VAL A 214 -30.65 -15.71 5.58
CA VAL A 214 -31.73 -16.71 5.43
C VAL A 214 -31.21 -18.13 5.68
N LEU A 215 -30.03 -18.47 5.14
CA LEU A 215 -29.39 -19.75 5.39
C LEU A 215 -29.07 -19.95 6.88
N GLN A 216 -28.53 -18.94 7.56
CA GLN A 216 -28.26 -18.97 8.99
C GLN A 216 -29.52 -19.25 9.82
N LEU A 217 -30.63 -18.54 9.54
CA LEU A 217 -31.91 -18.77 10.20
C LEU A 217 -32.43 -20.19 9.97
N SER A 218 -32.30 -20.71 8.74
CA SER A 218 -32.74 -22.07 8.41
C SER A 218 -31.91 -23.15 9.13
N LEU A 219 -30.59 -22.95 9.24
CA LEU A 219 -29.68 -23.85 9.95
C LEU A 219 -29.94 -23.81 11.46
N GLN A 220 -30.18 -22.63 12.03
CA GLN A 220 -30.53 -22.50 13.45
C GLN A 220 -31.83 -23.25 13.78
N GLN A 221 -32.85 -23.15 12.93
CA GLN A 221 -34.09 -23.93 13.09
C GLN A 221 -33.86 -25.44 13.01
N GLN A 222 -33.01 -25.91 12.08
CA GLN A 222 -32.65 -27.33 11.98
C GLN A 222 -31.88 -27.81 13.21
N LEU A 223 -30.94 -27.00 13.70
CA LEU A 223 -30.14 -27.31 14.87
C LEU A 223 -31.01 -27.37 16.12
N ASN A 224 -31.92 -26.40 16.32
CA ASN A 224 -32.89 -26.41 17.42
C ASN A 224 -33.79 -27.65 17.36
N LYS A 225 -34.22 -28.09 16.17
CA LYS A 225 -35.00 -29.33 16.00
C LYS A 225 -34.21 -30.58 16.38
N TYR A 226 -32.93 -30.64 16.01
CA TYR A 226 -32.03 -31.74 16.35
C TYR A 226 -31.78 -31.79 17.87
N LEU A 227 -31.44 -30.65 18.48
CA LEU A 227 -31.26 -30.52 19.93
C LEU A 227 -32.51 -30.92 20.70
N LYS A 228 -33.70 -30.46 20.27
CA LYS A 228 -34.98 -30.85 20.88
C LYS A 228 -35.25 -32.36 20.81
N THR A 229 -34.82 -33.02 19.73
CA THR A 229 -34.97 -34.48 19.58
C THR A 229 -34.02 -35.24 20.52
N ASN A 230 -32.77 -34.79 20.61
CA ASN A 230 -31.79 -35.37 21.52
C ASN A 230 -32.16 -35.13 22.98
N MET A 231 -32.64 -33.93 23.33
CA MET A 231 -33.06 -33.61 24.69
C MET A 231 -34.24 -34.46 25.14
N LYS A 232 -35.22 -34.74 24.26
CA LYS A 232 -36.29 -35.71 24.54
C LYS A 232 -35.78 -37.12 24.80
N SER A 233 -34.72 -37.52 24.09
CA SER A 233 -34.08 -38.82 24.32
C SER A 233 -33.36 -38.85 25.67
N ILE A 234 -32.73 -37.75 26.07
CA ILE A 234 -32.11 -37.58 27.39
C ILE A 234 -33.18 -37.61 28.48
N GLU A 235 -34.29 -36.88 28.33
CA GLU A 235 -35.42 -36.86 29.27
C GLU A 235 -35.98 -38.28 29.51
N PHE A 236 -36.08 -39.08 28.44
CA PHE A 236 -36.50 -40.47 28.56
C PHE A 236 -35.52 -41.35 29.35
N VAL A 237 -34.21 -41.13 29.20
CA VAL A 237 -33.17 -41.92 29.88
C VAL A 237 -32.92 -41.43 31.30
N PHE A 238 -33.01 -40.12 31.55
CA PHE A 238 -32.77 -39.46 32.84
C PHE A 238 -33.99 -38.63 33.25
N PRO A 239 -35.13 -39.25 33.55
CA PRO A 239 -36.34 -38.52 33.92
C PRO A 239 -36.12 -37.73 35.22
N ILE A 240 -36.36 -36.42 35.14
CA ILE A 240 -36.46 -35.53 36.30
C ILE A 240 -37.95 -35.28 36.58
N ASP A 241 -38.44 -35.92 37.65
CA ASP A 241 -39.84 -35.88 38.06
C ASP A 241 -40.05 -34.89 39.19
N ASN A 242 -41.18 -34.20 39.16
CA ASN A 242 -41.63 -33.31 40.23
C ASN A 242 -42.42 -34.14 41.26
N ILE A 243 -41.90 -34.25 42.49
CA ILE A 243 -42.55 -34.96 43.61
C ILE A 243 -43.53 -34.01 44.32
N ASP A 244 -43.04 -32.81 44.64
CA ASP A 244 -43.77 -31.70 45.26
C ASP A 244 -43.24 -30.39 44.64
N SER A 245 -43.96 -29.28 44.76
CA SER A 245 -43.63 -27.99 44.12
C SER A 245 -42.17 -27.54 44.22
N THR A 246 -41.42 -27.98 45.23
CA THR A 246 -39.99 -27.68 45.41
C THR A 246 -39.06 -28.90 45.39
N LYS A 247 -39.58 -30.13 45.34
CA LYS A 247 -38.80 -31.37 45.47
C LYS A 247 -38.83 -32.18 44.18
N PHE A 248 -37.64 -32.56 43.73
CA PHE A 248 -37.44 -33.29 42.47
C PHE A 248 -36.77 -34.64 42.72
N SER A 249 -37.07 -35.62 41.86
CA SER A 249 -36.29 -36.84 41.76
C SER A 249 -35.65 -36.97 40.39
N ILE A 250 -34.47 -37.58 40.35
CA ILE A 250 -33.83 -38.01 39.11
C ILE A 250 -33.76 -39.54 39.11
N LEU A 251 -34.26 -40.19 38.05
CA LEU A 251 -34.34 -41.66 37.99
C LEU A 251 -35.00 -42.25 39.26
N GLY A 252 -36.10 -41.65 39.74
CA GLY A 252 -36.82 -42.11 40.93
C GLY A 252 -36.10 -41.93 42.28
N PHE A 253 -34.89 -41.36 42.30
CA PHE A 253 -34.18 -40.99 43.53
C PHE A 253 -34.52 -39.55 43.88
N GLN A 254 -35.23 -39.32 44.98
CA GLN A 254 -35.43 -37.97 45.50
C GLN A 254 -34.09 -37.36 45.89
N PHE A 255 -33.89 -36.10 45.49
CA PHE A 255 -32.71 -35.33 45.83
C PHE A 255 -33.09 -34.16 46.76
N PRO A 256 -32.18 -33.70 47.63
CA PRO A 256 -32.41 -32.52 48.46
C PRO A 256 -32.72 -31.28 47.59
N GLN A 257 -33.61 -30.42 48.08
CA GLN A 257 -34.08 -29.23 47.38
C GLN A 257 -32.96 -28.19 47.18
N ASP A 258 -32.14 -27.98 48.21
CA ASP A 258 -31.09 -26.98 48.20
C ASP A 258 -29.81 -27.47 48.88
N HIS A 259 -28.75 -26.66 48.79
CA HIS A 259 -27.47 -26.96 49.41
C HIS A 259 -27.58 -27.10 50.93
N GLN A 260 -28.48 -26.38 51.59
CA GLN A 260 -28.63 -26.45 53.05
C GLN A 260 -29.25 -27.78 53.49
N GLU A 261 -30.27 -28.24 52.77
CA GLU A 261 -30.94 -29.52 52.99
C GLU A 261 -29.97 -30.68 52.72
N LEU A 262 -29.19 -30.58 51.64
CA LEU A 262 -28.14 -31.56 51.33
C LEU A 262 -27.13 -31.70 52.47
N LEU A 263 -26.56 -30.57 52.92
CA LEU A 263 -25.58 -30.58 54.01
C LEU A 263 -26.21 -31.02 55.34
N ALA A 264 -27.49 -30.68 55.59
CA ALA A 264 -28.20 -31.11 56.79
C ALA A 264 -28.40 -32.62 56.88
N ILE A 265 -28.67 -33.28 55.74
CA ILE A 265 -28.75 -34.75 55.68
C ILE A 265 -27.37 -35.35 55.85
N CYS A 266 -26.36 -34.86 55.12
CA CYS A 266 -25.01 -35.40 55.14
C CYS A 266 -24.37 -35.30 56.54
N TYR A 267 -24.40 -34.12 57.18
CA TYR A 267 -23.66 -33.88 58.42
C TYR A 267 -24.41 -34.25 59.70
N TYR A 268 -25.74 -34.07 59.70
CA TYR A 268 -26.53 -34.15 60.94
C TYR A 268 -27.58 -35.26 60.92
N ASN A 269 -27.68 -36.04 59.84
CA ASN A 269 -28.73 -37.03 59.63
C ASN A 269 -30.12 -36.51 60.02
N LYS A 270 -30.48 -35.31 59.57
CA LYS A 270 -31.68 -34.63 60.02
C LYS A 270 -32.93 -35.46 59.69
N SER A 271 -33.57 -36.01 60.72
CA SER A 271 -34.68 -36.96 60.60
C SER A 271 -35.95 -36.37 59.97
N SER A 272 -36.12 -35.05 60.04
CA SER A 272 -37.27 -34.36 59.42
C SER A 272 -37.22 -34.36 57.88
N ILE A 273 -36.10 -34.78 57.27
CA ILE A 273 -35.93 -34.82 55.82
C ILE A 273 -35.81 -36.29 55.40
N GLU A 274 -36.89 -36.81 54.83
CA GLU A 274 -36.93 -38.13 54.22
C GLU A 274 -36.71 -38.03 52.71
N LEU A 275 -35.73 -38.76 52.21
CA LEU A 275 -35.50 -38.96 50.78
C LEU A 275 -36.21 -40.24 50.36
N LYS A 276 -37.25 -40.12 49.55
CA LYS A 276 -37.94 -41.27 48.96
C LYS A 276 -37.09 -41.85 47.82
N ASN A 277 -37.20 -43.15 47.64
CA ASN A 277 -36.70 -43.86 46.48
C ASN A 277 -37.88 -44.66 45.92
N SER A 278 -38.25 -44.36 44.67
CA SER A 278 -39.44 -44.93 44.03
C SER A 278 -39.34 -46.43 43.77
N TYR A 279 -38.14 -47.01 43.79
CA TYR A 279 -37.90 -48.42 43.46
C TYR A 279 -37.60 -49.29 44.66
N TYR A 280 -37.03 -48.71 45.73
CA TYR A 280 -36.55 -49.47 46.87
C TYR A 280 -36.57 -48.65 48.15
N GLN A 281 -37.40 -49.07 49.11
CA GLN A 281 -37.45 -48.53 50.47
C GLN A 281 -37.02 -49.61 51.47
N PRO A 282 -35.73 -49.67 51.83
CA PRO A 282 -35.24 -50.62 52.82
C PRO A 282 -35.68 -50.26 54.24
N GLU A 283 -36.00 -51.27 55.04
CA GLU A 283 -36.10 -51.17 56.49
C GLU A 283 -34.71 -51.45 57.10
N PHE A 284 -34.22 -50.54 57.96
CA PHE A 284 -32.95 -50.69 58.66
C PHE A 284 -33.15 -50.67 60.16
N ASP A 285 -32.38 -51.50 60.87
CA ASP A 285 -32.46 -51.64 62.32
C ASP A 285 -31.79 -50.47 63.07
N SER A 286 -30.89 -49.73 62.41
CA SER A 286 -30.15 -48.62 63.02
C SER A 286 -30.22 -47.32 62.21
N GLU A 287 -30.25 -46.19 62.93
CA GLU A 287 -30.18 -44.85 62.32
C GLU A 287 -28.90 -44.64 61.50
N THR A 288 -27.79 -45.30 61.87
CA THR A 288 -26.52 -45.24 61.15
C THR A 288 -26.57 -45.91 59.78
N GLN A 289 -27.27 -47.04 59.66
CA GLN A 289 -27.51 -47.71 58.38
C GLN A 289 -28.42 -46.86 57.49
N TRP A 290 -29.48 -46.29 58.09
CA TRP A 290 -30.37 -45.36 57.41
C TRP A 290 -29.63 -44.13 56.87
N HIS A 291 -28.74 -43.55 57.68
CA HIS A 291 -27.91 -42.40 57.29
C HIS A 291 -26.95 -42.73 56.16
N ASN A 292 -26.28 -43.88 56.23
CA ASN A 292 -25.39 -44.35 55.17
C ASN A 292 -26.15 -44.58 53.86
N PHE A 293 -27.36 -45.14 53.93
CA PHE A 293 -28.20 -45.32 52.76
C PHE A 293 -28.61 -43.97 52.14
N LYS A 294 -29.07 -43.00 52.94
CA LYS A 294 -29.35 -41.62 52.45
C LYS A 294 -28.13 -41.02 51.77
N THR A 295 -26.96 -41.15 52.39
CA THR A 295 -25.70 -40.62 51.85
C THR A 295 -25.33 -41.28 50.53
N GLN A 296 -25.46 -42.60 50.41
CA GLN A 296 -25.21 -43.31 49.16
C GLN A 296 -26.19 -42.93 48.06
N GLN A 297 -27.47 -42.71 48.40
CA GLN A 297 -28.48 -42.19 47.47
C GLN A 297 -28.09 -40.78 46.98
N ILE A 298 -27.66 -39.88 47.87
CA ILE A 298 -27.18 -38.55 47.49
C ILE A 298 -25.97 -38.64 46.56
N ASN A 299 -24.98 -39.47 46.89
CA ASN A 299 -23.77 -39.64 46.07
C ASN A 299 -24.08 -40.23 44.68
N ALA A 300 -24.99 -41.19 44.61
CA ALA A 300 -25.46 -41.74 43.34
C ALA A 300 -26.20 -40.68 42.53
N ALA A 301 -27.13 -39.94 43.14
CA ALA A 301 -27.87 -38.86 42.48
C ALA A 301 -26.93 -37.73 41.99
N LEU A 302 -25.93 -37.33 42.78
CA LEU A 302 -24.90 -36.38 42.35
C LEU A 302 -24.11 -36.90 41.16
N SER A 303 -23.71 -38.18 41.15
CA SER A 303 -23.03 -38.77 40.00
C SER A 303 -23.90 -38.75 38.74
N ILE A 304 -25.20 -39.05 38.87
CA ILE A 304 -26.16 -39.00 37.76
C ILE A 304 -26.32 -37.57 37.26
N ILE A 305 -26.42 -36.58 38.17
CA ILE A 305 -26.47 -35.16 37.83
C ILE A 305 -25.23 -34.74 37.03
N VAL A 306 -24.04 -35.13 37.49
CA VAL A 306 -22.79 -34.82 36.77
C VAL A 306 -22.78 -35.50 35.40
N GLN A 307 -23.24 -36.75 35.30
CA GLN A 307 -23.33 -37.46 34.03
C GLN A 307 -24.29 -36.78 33.06
N LEU A 308 -25.45 -36.33 33.56
CA LEU A 308 -26.43 -35.59 32.79
C LEU A 308 -25.85 -34.26 32.29
N MET A 309 -25.16 -33.51 33.15
CA MET A 309 -24.50 -32.26 32.76
C MET A 309 -23.42 -32.47 31.69
N VAL A 310 -22.61 -33.52 31.80
CA VAL A 310 -21.60 -33.87 30.80
C VAL A 310 -22.26 -34.24 29.47
N LEU A 311 -23.31 -35.08 29.50
CA LEU A 311 -24.04 -35.46 28.30
C LEU A 311 -24.69 -34.26 27.60
N ILE A 312 -25.32 -33.38 28.36
CA ILE A 312 -25.91 -32.14 27.82
C ILE A 312 -24.81 -31.32 27.16
N ALA A 313 -23.69 -31.09 27.87
CA ALA A 313 -22.57 -30.31 27.36
C ALA A 313 -21.96 -30.91 26.07
N ASP A 314 -21.85 -32.23 25.98
CA ASP A 314 -21.36 -32.93 24.79
C ASP A 314 -22.33 -32.78 23.60
N ILE A 315 -23.64 -32.90 23.84
CA ILE A 315 -24.67 -32.77 22.79
C ILE A 315 -24.79 -31.33 22.29
N THR A 316 -24.66 -30.34 23.18
CA THR A 316 -24.69 -28.92 22.82
C THR A 316 -23.31 -28.40 22.39
N ASN A 317 -22.27 -29.24 22.44
CA ASN A 317 -20.88 -28.88 22.16
C ASN A 317 -20.44 -27.62 22.92
N THR A 318 -20.78 -27.55 24.21
CA THR A 318 -20.50 -26.40 25.08
C THR A 318 -19.44 -26.74 26.11
N ASP A 319 -18.37 -25.94 26.15
CA ASP A 319 -17.34 -26.12 27.17
C ASP A 319 -17.83 -25.71 28.57
N TYR A 320 -17.53 -26.52 29.58
CA TYR A 320 -17.64 -26.14 30.99
C TYR A 320 -16.34 -25.51 31.49
N LYS A 321 -16.45 -24.65 32.52
CA LYS A 321 -15.31 -23.91 33.08
C LYS A 321 -14.39 -24.79 33.92
N TYR A 322 -14.97 -25.74 34.64
CA TYR A 322 -14.26 -26.66 35.51
C TYR A 322 -14.48 -28.09 35.01
N LYS A 323 -13.42 -28.88 34.85
CA LYS A 323 -13.55 -30.22 34.26
C LYS A 323 -14.24 -31.17 35.23
N MET A 324 -15.34 -31.79 34.81
CA MET A 324 -16.05 -32.82 35.59
C MET A 324 -15.57 -34.21 35.14
N VAL A 325 -15.29 -35.10 36.09
CA VAL A 325 -14.85 -36.46 35.82
C VAL A 325 -15.77 -37.46 36.50
N LEU A 326 -16.32 -38.36 35.69
CA LEU A 326 -17.20 -39.44 36.13
C LEU A 326 -16.36 -40.61 36.65
N GLN A 327 -16.59 -40.99 37.91
CA GLN A 327 -15.96 -42.15 38.55
C GLN A 327 -16.98 -42.90 39.42
N GLY A 328 -18.08 -43.35 38.79
CA GLY A 328 -19.24 -43.89 39.50
C GLY A 328 -19.69 -42.94 40.61
N ASN A 329 -20.03 -43.49 41.78
CA ASN A 329 -20.49 -42.71 42.94
C ASN A 329 -19.40 -41.82 43.58
N GLN A 330 -18.18 -41.79 43.02
CA GLN A 330 -17.04 -40.99 43.49
C GLN A 330 -16.60 -39.95 42.45
N SER A 331 -17.56 -39.38 41.73
CA SER A 331 -17.29 -38.34 40.73
C SER A 331 -16.63 -37.11 41.38
N TYR A 332 -15.82 -36.38 40.61
CA TYR A 332 -15.07 -35.21 41.10
C TYR A 332 -14.97 -34.11 40.05
N ILE A 333 -14.69 -32.90 40.51
CA ILE A 333 -14.50 -31.70 39.68
C ILE A 333 -13.07 -31.18 39.83
N VAL A 334 -12.50 -30.69 38.73
CA VAL A 334 -11.12 -30.20 38.67
C VAL A 334 -11.12 -28.69 38.49
N ASP A 335 -10.47 -28.00 39.41
CA ASP A 335 -10.14 -26.57 39.29
C ASP A 335 -8.72 -26.40 38.76
N GLU A 336 -8.63 -26.04 37.49
CA GLU A 336 -7.36 -25.74 36.80
C GLU A 336 -7.08 -24.22 36.75
N ILE A 337 -7.98 -23.41 37.29
CA ILE A 337 -7.96 -21.94 37.12
C ILE A 337 -7.35 -21.27 38.35
N SER A 338 -7.67 -21.77 39.55
CA SER A 338 -7.14 -21.22 40.80
C SER A 338 -5.63 -21.43 40.88
N LYS A 339 -4.87 -20.34 41.08
CA LYS A 339 -3.39 -20.39 41.21
C LYS A 339 -2.95 -20.98 42.55
N ASP A 340 -3.72 -20.72 43.59
CA ASP A 340 -3.50 -21.18 44.95
C ASP A 340 -4.67 -22.04 45.39
N TYR A 341 -4.44 -22.95 46.36
CA TYR A 341 -5.49 -23.80 46.88
C TYR A 341 -6.59 -22.94 47.53
N PRO A 342 -7.85 -23.03 47.06
CA PRO A 342 -8.90 -22.07 47.40
C PRO A 342 -9.47 -22.24 48.82
N ILE A 343 -9.07 -23.28 49.55
CA ILE A 343 -9.57 -23.58 50.90
C ILE A 343 -8.51 -23.17 51.94
N THR A 344 -8.89 -22.23 52.81
CA THR A 344 -8.02 -21.41 53.68
C THR A 344 -7.19 -22.14 54.74
N LYS A 345 -7.30 -23.46 54.88
CA LYS A 345 -6.60 -24.24 55.93
C LYS A 345 -5.55 -25.22 55.42
N LYS A 346 -5.46 -25.46 54.12
CA LYS A 346 -4.41 -26.29 53.53
C LYS A 346 -3.51 -25.40 52.67
N THR A 347 -2.56 -24.72 53.30
CA THR A 347 -1.33 -24.35 52.59
C THR A 347 -0.65 -25.65 52.23
N LEU A 348 -0.91 -26.18 51.03
CA LEU A 348 -0.02 -27.18 50.46
C LEU A 348 1.37 -26.54 50.46
N GLY A 349 2.24 -27.07 51.32
CA GLY A 349 3.60 -26.59 51.46
C GLY A 349 4.24 -26.51 50.08
N ASN A 350 5.03 -25.45 49.89
CA ASN A 350 5.92 -25.23 48.76
C ASN A 350 6.34 -26.52 48.05
N GLY A 351 6.06 -26.62 46.75
CA GLY A 351 6.73 -27.55 45.85
C GLY A 351 5.88 -28.72 45.39
N ASN A 352 5.16 -28.54 44.28
CA ASN A 352 5.34 -29.32 43.05
C ASN A 352 4.14 -29.08 42.10
N GLY A 353 4.33 -28.14 41.17
CA GLY A 353 3.93 -28.19 39.75
C GLY A 353 2.62 -28.84 39.30
N THR A 354 1.59 -28.99 40.13
CA THR A 354 0.31 -29.55 39.71
C THR A 354 -0.71 -28.42 39.66
N SER A 355 -0.95 -27.91 38.45
CA SER A 355 -1.84 -26.78 38.14
C SER A 355 -3.33 -27.07 38.30
N SER A 356 -3.70 -28.20 38.90
CA SER A 356 -5.06 -28.75 38.83
C SER A 356 -5.45 -29.35 40.18
N TYR A 357 -6.38 -28.70 40.89
CA TYR A 357 -6.91 -29.17 42.17
C TYR A 357 -8.17 -30.00 41.95
N ARG A 358 -8.32 -31.13 42.67
CA ARG A 358 -9.49 -32.03 42.55
C ARG A 358 -10.38 -31.89 43.78
N PHE A 359 -11.68 -31.72 43.57
CA PHE A 359 -12.68 -31.61 44.63
C PHE A 359 -13.75 -32.70 44.46
N PRO A 360 -14.09 -33.45 45.52
CA PRO A 360 -15.07 -34.53 45.43
C PRO A 360 -16.48 -33.98 45.22
N LEU A 361 -17.26 -34.66 44.38
CA LEU A 361 -18.71 -34.47 44.21
C LEU A 361 -19.48 -35.61 44.87
N TYR A 362 -18.95 -36.12 45.97
CA TYR A 362 -19.57 -37.14 46.81
C TYR A 362 -19.24 -36.83 48.28
N TYR A 363 -20.19 -37.14 49.16
CA TYR A 363 -20.02 -37.03 50.59
C TYR A 363 -19.42 -38.31 51.17
N ASP A 364 -18.35 -38.17 51.94
CA ASP A 364 -17.76 -39.23 52.74
C ASP A 364 -17.56 -38.74 54.18
N SER A 365 -18.22 -39.42 55.13
CA SER A 365 -18.16 -39.11 56.56
C SER A 365 -16.75 -39.13 57.15
N THR A 366 -15.80 -39.84 56.53
CA THR A 366 -14.40 -39.92 57.00
C THR A 366 -13.60 -38.64 56.75
N THR A 367 -14.08 -37.77 55.84
CA THR A 367 -13.40 -36.52 55.44
C THR A 367 -13.93 -35.28 56.16
N ASN A 368 -14.80 -35.47 57.16
CA ASN A 368 -15.37 -34.41 57.97
C ASN A 368 -14.32 -33.71 58.85
N GLU A 369 -14.30 -32.38 58.83
CA GLU A 369 -13.52 -31.55 59.74
C GLU A 369 -14.44 -30.89 60.77
N LYS A 370 -14.04 -30.90 62.05
CA LYS A 370 -14.71 -30.10 63.09
C LYS A 370 -14.13 -28.69 63.09
N VAL A 371 -14.95 -27.72 62.68
CA VAL A 371 -14.58 -26.30 62.67
C VAL A 371 -15.25 -25.59 63.85
N ILE A 372 -14.43 -24.97 64.70
CA ILE A 372 -14.91 -24.13 65.80
C ILE A 372 -15.23 -22.76 65.21
N MET A 373 -16.49 -22.32 65.25
CA MET A 373 -16.85 -20.98 64.81
C MET A 373 -16.38 -19.94 65.83
N SER A 374 -15.88 -18.79 65.36
CA SER A 374 -15.30 -17.73 66.20
C SER A 374 -16.31 -17.02 67.12
N SER A 375 -17.59 -17.41 67.09
CA SER A 375 -18.66 -16.85 67.92
C SER A 375 -19.43 -17.99 68.60
N GLY A 376 -18.92 -18.42 69.77
CA GLY A 376 -19.57 -19.42 70.64
C GLY A 376 -19.01 -20.86 70.53
N ASN A 377 -19.07 -21.60 71.64
CA ASN A 377 -18.59 -22.99 71.81
C ASN A 377 -19.30 -24.06 70.93
N GLN A 378 -19.89 -23.67 69.80
CA GLN A 378 -20.54 -24.58 68.86
C GLN A 378 -19.53 -25.01 67.78
N SER A 379 -19.14 -26.28 67.81
CA SER A 379 -18.36 -26.90 66.72
C SER A 379 -19.31 -27.29 65.59
N MET A 380 -19.05 -26.80 64.38
CA MET A 380 -19.77 -27.21 63.17
C MET A 380 -18.94 -28.28 62.45
N ILE A 381 -19.59 -29.37 62.05
CA ILE A 381 -18.96 -30.36 61.18
C ILE A 381 -19.08 -29.83 59.76
N MET A 382 -17.96 -29.75 59.03
CA MET A 382 -17.93 -29.31 57.64
C MET A 382 -16.96 -30.18 56.84
N ASN A 383 -17.27 -30.35 55.56
CA ASN A 383 -16.36 -30.90 54.57
C ASN A 383 -16.11 -29.81 53.51
N GLN A 384 -15.04 -29.03 53.74
CA GLN A 384 -14.76 -27.86 52.91
C GLN A 384 -14.48 -28.23 51.45
N GLU A 385 -13.90 -29.41 51.19
CA GLU A 385 -13.59 -29.87 49.84
C GLU A 385 -14.86 -30.27 49.09
N PHE A 386 -15.78 -30.97 49.74
CA PHE A 386 -17.08 -31.33 49.18
C PHE A 386 -17.95 -30.10 48.92
N GLU A 387 -18.05 -29.18 49.87
CA GLU A 387 -18.81 -27.93 49.70
C GLU A 387 -18.23 -27.06 48.59
N TYR A 388 -16.90 -26.99 48.48
CA TYR A 388 -16.27 -26.28 47.38
C TYR A 388 -16.54 -26.96 46.03
N GLY A 389 -16.50 -28.30 45.99
CA GLY A 389 -16.89 -29.09 44.82
C GLY A 389 -18.32 -28.78 44.36
N LEU A 390 -19.29 -28.78 45.27
CA LEU A 390 -20.68 -28.42 44.98
C LEU A 390 -20.81 -26.99 44.44
N LYS A 391 -20.06 -26.04 45.01
CA LYS A 391 -20.02 -24.66 44.50
C LYS A 391 -19.49 -24.56 43.08
N LEU A 392 -18.46 -25.35 42.73
CA LEU A 392 -17.94 -25.40 41.36
C LEU A 392 -18.93 -26.07 40.41
N LEU A 393 -19.63 -27.12 40.85
CA LEU A 393 -20.69 -27.77 40.09
C LEU A 393 -21.80 -26.77 39.76
N ASN A 394 -22.28 -26.02 40.74
CA ASN A 394 -23.28 -24.97 40.54
C ASN A 394 -22.82 -23.89 39.56
N LYS A 395 -21.55 -23.45 39.63
CA LYS A 395 -21.00 -22.51 38.65
C LYS A 395 -21.00 -23.08 37.24
N ASN A 396 -20.59 -24.34 37.07
CA ASN A 396 -20.63 -25.00 35.77
C ASN A 396 -22.06 -25.09 35.22
N LEU A 397 -23.02 -25.40 36.08
CA LEU A 397 -24.44 -25.51 35.71
C LEU A 397 -25.01 -24.16 35.23
N VAL A 398 -24.71 -23.06 35.93
CA VAL A 398 -25.12 -21.72 35.49
C VAL A 398 -24.52 -21.36 34.13
N ILE A 399 -23.21 -21.60 33.96
CA ILE A 399 -22.52 -21.35 32.69
C ILE A 399 -23.11 -22.20 31.55
N LEU A 400 -23.46 -23.45 31.84
CA LEU A 400 -24.09 -24.35 30.89
C LEU A 400 -25.45 -23.81 30.43
N ILE A 401 -26.28 -23.35 31.37
CA ILE A 401 -27.58 -22.75 31.05
C ILE A 401 -27.41 -21.51 30.16
N ASP A 402 -26.53 -20.58 30.56
CA ASP A 402 -26.31 -19.34 29.81
C ASP A 402 -25.83 -19.62 28.37
N LYS A 403 -24.90 -20.55 28.20
CA LYS A 403 -24.37 -20.93 26.87
C LYS A 403 -25.42 -21.62 25.99
N ILE A 404 -26.27 -22.45 26.58
CA ILE A 404 -27.33 -23.14 25.83
C ILE A 404 -28.42 -22.16 25.43
N GLN A 405 -28.78 -21.22 26.31
CA GLN A 405 -29.72 -20.16 25.99
C GLN A 405 -29.23 -19.29 24.82
N SER A 406 -27.97 -18.85 24.86
CA SER A 406 -27.40 -18.05 23.76
C SER A 406 -27.35 -18.83 22.45
N LEU A 407 -27.05 -20.13 22.50
CA LEU A 407 -27.02 -21.00 21.33
C LEU A 407 -28.40 -21.18 20.69
N MET A 408 -29.46 -21.35 21.51
CA MET A 408 -30.82 -21.55 21.01
C MET A 408 -31.46 -20.25 20.46
N ILE A 409 -31.20 -19.11 21.10
CA ILE A 409 -31.77 -17.80 20.73
C ILE A 409 -31.00 -17.17 19.55
N GLY A 410 -29.67 -17.35 19.50
CA GLY A 410 -28.78 -16.75 18.51
C GLY A 410 -28.49 -15.26 18.77
N ASP A 411 -27.40 -14.74 18.17
CA ASP A 411 -26.88 -13.37 18.39
C ASP A 411 -27.80 -12.23 17.89
N GLY A 412 -29.00 -12.53 17.37
CA GLY A 412 -29.75 -11.61 16.51
C GLY A 412 -31.12 -11.14 17.01
N SER A 413 -31.69 -11.69 18.08
CA SER A 413 -33.08 -11.35 18.42
C SER A 413 -33.36 -11.21 19.91
N GLY A 414 -33.42 -9.95 20.34
CA GLY A 414 -34.35 -9.48 21.37
C GLY A 414 -33.84 -9.57 22.80
N ASN A 415 -34.13 -8.52 23.57
CA ASN A 415 -34.10 -8.48 25.03
C ASN A 415 -34.95 -9.61 25.62
N TYR A 416 -34.44 -10.82 25.66
CA TYR A 416 -34.94 -11.84 26.55
C TYR A 416 -34.16 -11.67 27.84
N ASP A 417 -34.83 -11.16 28.88
CA ASP A 417 -34.39 -11.28 30.27
C ASP A 417 -34.43 -12.76 30.66
N SER A 418 -33.57 -13.59 30.04
CA SER A 418 -33.43 -15.01 30.35
C SER A 418 -32.50 -15.19 31.54
N HIS A 419 -32.68 -14.39 32.59
CA HIS A 419 -32.00 -14.66 33.84
C HIS A 419 -32.67 -15.87 34.49
N VAL A 420 -31.90 -16.95 34.68
CA VAL A 420 -32.27 -18.04 35.61
C VAL A 420 -32.83 -17.38 36.87
N PRO A 421 -34.06 -17.72 37.32
CA PRO A 421 -34.65 -17.08 38.49
C PRO A 421 -33.65 -17.15 39.64
N ILE A 422 -33.14 -15.98 40.06
CA ILE A 422 -32.05 -15.83 41.03
C ILE A 422 -32.40 -16.55 42.34
N GLU A 423 -33.70 -16.71 42.61
CA GLU A 423 -34.29 -17.35 43.78
C GLU A 423 -34.12 -18.88 43.84
N CYS A 424 -33.65 -19.56 42.78
CA CYS A 424 -33.50 -21.03 42.74
C CYS A 424 -32.11 -21.54 42.31
N LEU A 425 -31.07 -20.70 42.33
CA LEU A 425 -29.71 -21.09 41.92
C LEU A 425 -29.15 -22.30 42.70
N ASP A 426 -29.60 -22.50 43.93
CA ASP A 426 -29.15 -23.62 44.78
C ASP A 426 -29.89 -24.94 44.56
N ASN A 427 -30.97 -24.95 43.76
CA ASN A 427 -31.72 -26.15 43.41
C ASN A 427 -31.22 -26.74 42.08
N ILE A 428 -30.26 -27.66 42.20
CA ILE A 428 -29.55 -28.27 41.06
C ILE A 428 -30.52 -28.98 40.09
N LEU A 429 -31.46 -29.77 40.62
CA LEU A 429 -32.41 -30.50 39.78
C LEU A 429 -33.44 -29.59 39.11
N TRP A 430 -33.91 -28.55 39.80
CA TRP A 430 -34.78 -27.56 39.17
C TRP A 430 -34.09 -26.87 38.01
N ASN A 431 -32.82 -26.48 38.18
CA ASN A 431 -32.11 -25.79 37.10
C ASN A 431 -31.87 -26.71 35.88
N LEU A 432 -31.64 -28.01 36.10
CA LEU A 432 -31.58 -28.99 35.03
C LEU A 432 -32.94 -29.20 34.36
N LYS A 433 -34.03 -29.27 35.15
CA LYS A 433 -35.39 -29.34 34.61
C LYS A 433 -35.77 -28.09 33.83
N TYR A 434 -35.34 -26.92 34.28
CA TYR A 434 -35.52 -25.65 33.58
C TYR A 434 -34.80 -25.66 32.22
N LEU A 435 -33.56 -26.13 32.18
CA LEU A 435 -32.80 -26.28 30.93
C LEU A 435 -33.49 -27.26 29.98
N GLU A 436 -33.98 -28.39 30.51
CA GLU A 436 -34.77 -29.36 29.75
C GLU A 436 -36.04 -28.72 29.16
N LEU A 437 -36.81 -28.00 29.97
CA LEU A 437 -38.01 -27.29 29.51
C LEU A 437 -37.67 -26.23 28.46
N PHE A 438 -36.59 -25.47 28.65
CA PHE A 438 -36.15 -24.45 27.70
C PHE A 438 -35.77 -25.04 26.34
N MET A 439 -35.16 -26.22 26.32
CA MET A 439 -34.75 -26.91 25.09
C MET A 439 -35.90 -27.68 24.40
N THR A 440 -36.98 -27.97 25.13
CA THR A 440 -38.09 -28.81 24.65
C THR A 440 -39.38 -28.04 24.35
N VAL A 441 -39.57 -26.83 24.88
CA VAL A 441 -40.63 -25.90 24.47
C VAL A 441 -40.26 -25.32 23.12
#